data_AF-A0AAV9CZE9-F1
#
_entry.id   AF-A0AAV9CZE9-F1
#
_cell.length_a   1.000
_cell.length_b   1.000
_cell.length_c   1.000
_cell.angle_alpha   90.00
_cell.angle_beta   90.00
_cell.angle_gamma   90.00
#
_symmetry.space_group_name_H-M   'P 1'
#
loop_
_entity.id
_entity.type
_entity.pdbx_description
1 polymer ?
#
loop_
_entity_poly.entity_id
_entity_poly.type
_entity_poly.pdbx_seq_one_letter_code
_entity_poly.pdbx_strand_id
1 'polypeptide(L)'
;MYSKCGCFRDADKLFQRMEMRDVFSWTAMITCYAHQGMASKSLALFESMKAENVHPYSVTFLGILTACTHAGLVEEGKYYFNSMNSDYDVKPNLEHHACMVDMFGRSGQLERAVHLIQTGQMWFKEHESGSCLCLWKVSLGACHMHKRLDLGVHSATKILDMDPNDETTHVLLSNLYSFGLWEDAIRIMKSMKDKGLKKEAGISWIEVERERHVFVAGDVCHPSRGEIYEKLEELENKCRHIGYVPMTEYVIHDVDELQKEDIIRCHSDKLAVSFGLIRGKATRVISVIKNLRVCRDCHNWMKLISLVEDREIVLRDSRRFHCFKDGKCSCGDYL
;
A
#
# COMPACT_ATOMS: atom_id res chain seq x y z
N MET A 1 9.81 17.21 2.99
CA MET A 1 11.06 16.49 2.67
C MET A 1 11.27 15.32 3.63
N TYR A 2 11.36 15.56 4.95
CA TYR A 2 11.53 14.51 5.97
C TYR A 2 10.44 13.42 6.00
N SER A 3 9.18 13.76 5.73
CA SER A 3 8.05 12.82 5.64
C SER A 3 8.19 11.79 4.51
N LYS A 4 8.78 12.18 3.37
CA LYS A 4 8.99 11.29 2.21
C LYS A 4 10.22 10.37 2.37
N CYS A 5 11.10 10.66 3.33
CA CYS A 5 12.32 9.91 3.61
C CYS A 5 12.19 8.92 4.78
N GLY A 6 10.99 8.75 5.35
CA GLY A 6 10.79 7.87 6.51
C GLY A 6 11.24 8.47 7.86
N CYS A 7 11.78 9.68 7.88
CA CYS A 7 12.20 10.39 9.11
C CYS A 7 11.04 11.17 9.75
N PHE A 8 9.88 10.53 9.94
CA PHE A 8 8.70 11.21 10.49
C PHE A 8 8.94 11.75 11.91
N ARG A 9 9.81 11.11 12.69
CA ARG A 9 10.17 11.55 14.05
C ARG A 9 10.89 12.90 14.05
N ASP A 10 11.72 13.15 13.06
CA ASP A 10 12.41 14.43 12.94
C ASP A 10 11.47 15.52 12.44
N ALA A 11 10.53 15.16 11.55
CA ALA A 11 9.44 16.06 11.15
C ALA A 11 8.56 16.45 12.36
N ASP A 12 8.21 15.49 13.22
CA ASP A 12 7.43 15.74 14.44
C ASP A 12 8.16 16.64 15.43
N LYS A 13 9.44 16.38 15.70
CA LYS A 13 10.27 17.24 16.54
C LYS A 13 10.38 18.66 15.99
N LEU A 14 10.56 18.80 14.67
CA LEU A 14 10.64 20.12 14.03
C LEU A 14 9.31 20.86 14.19
N PHE A 15 8.19 20.20 13.89
CA PHE A 15 6.85 20.79 13.99
C PHE A 15 6.50 21.22 15.42
N GLN A 16 6.89 20.44 16.42
CA GLN A 16 6.70 20.80 17.84
C GLN A 16 7.52 22.02 18.26
N ARG A 17 8.68 22.26 17.63
CA ARG A 17 9.57 23.41 17.90
C ARG A 17 9.21 24.67 17.11
N MET A 18 8.27 24.59 16.16
CA MET A 18 7.83 25.77 15.40
C MET A 18 7.03 26.71 16.31
N GLU A 19 7.50 27.95 16.44
CA GLU A 19 6.81 29.01 17.21
C GLU A 19 5.52 29.47 16.52
N MET A 20 5.52 29.50 15.18
CA MET A 20 4.35 29.79 14.36
C MET A 20 4.16 28.68 13.33
N ARG A 21 2.94 28.17 13.24
CA ARG A 21 2.55 27.13 12.28
C ARG A 21 1.55 27.70 11.29
N ASP A 22 1.89 27.60 10.02
CA ASP A 22 0.99 27.95 8.93
C ASP A 22 0.21 26.73 8.41
N VAL A 23 -0.74 26.97 7.52
CA VAL A 23 -1.54 25.92 6.88
C VAL A 23 -0.67 24.80 6.28
N PHE A 24 0.47 25.14 5.67
CA PHE A 24 1.34 24.17 5.01
C PHE A 24 2.05 23.24 6.00
N SER A 25 2.53 23.76 7.13
CA SER A 25 3.18 22.96 8.17
C SER A 25 2.19 21.99 8.83
N TRP A 26 0.95 22.43 9.11
CA TRP A 26 -0.14 21.58 9.59
C TRP A 26 -0.46 20.48 8.58
N THR A 27 -0.72 20.84 7.32
CA THR A 27 -1.05 19.87 6.26
C THR A 27 0.08 18.87 6.01
N ALA A 28 1.34 19.32 6.08
CA ALA A 28 2.50 18.45 5.92
C ALA A 28 2.57 17.39 7.03
N MET A 29 2.28 17.77 8.27
CA MET A 29 2.30 16.83 9.41
C MET A 29 1.09 15.91 9.45
N ILE A 30 -0.11 16.42 9.14
CA ILE A 30 -1.33 15.61 8.98
C ILE A 30 -1.09 14.52 7.92
N THR A 31 -0.64 14.92 6.73
CA THR A 31 -0.32 13.99 5.64
C THR A 31 0.79 13.01 6.03
N CYS A 32 1.80 13.47 6.79
CA CYS A 32 2.85 12.59 7.29
C CYS A 32 2.28 11.49 8.18
N TYR A 33 1.46 11.83 9.17
CA TYR A 33 0.85 10.84 10.06
C TYR A 33 -0.10 9.89 9.32
N ALA A 34 -0.86 10.39 8.34
CA ALA A 34 -1.71 9.58 7.47
C ALA A 34 -0.93 8.49 6.72
N HIS A 35 0.22 8.83 6.13
CA HIS A 35 1.06 7.86 5.42
C HIS A 35 1.84 6.92 6.35
N GLN A 36 1.97 7.24 7.64
CA GLN A 36 2.59 6.36 8.64
C GLN A 36 1.60 5.39 9.29
N GLY A 37 0.32 5.42 8.89
CA GLY A 37 -0.75 4.62 9.49
C GLY A 37 -1.23 5.16 10.85
N MET A 38 -0.78 6.34 11.27
CA MET A 38 -1.11 6.94 12.57
C MET A 38 -2.36 7.83 12.46
N ALA A 39 -3.49 7.24 12.08
CA ALA A 39 -4.71 8.00 11.79
C ALA A 39 -5.20 8.85 12.98
N SER A 40 -5.16 8.32 14.20
CA SER A 40 -5.55 9.06 15.40
C SER A 40 -4.76 10.35 15.60
N LYS A 41 -3.45 10.33 15.36
CA LYS A 41 -2.59 11.53 15.42
C LYS A 41 -2.90 12.51 14.29
N SER A 42 -3.16 12.01 13.09
CA SER A 42 -3.56 12.83 11.94
C SER A 42 -4.84 13.61 12.24
N LEU A 43 -5.87 12.91 12.73
CA LEU A 43 -7.15 13.52 13.11
C LEU A 43 -7.01 14.50 14.28
N ALA A 44 -6.23 14.15 15.31
CA ALA A 44 -5.97 15.06 16.44
C ALA A 44 -5.26 16.36 16.01
N LEU A 45 -4.33 16.28 15.05
CA LEU A 45 -3.70 17.49 14.48
C LEU A 45 -4.70 18.34 13.70
N PHE A 46 -5.63 17.73 12.98
CA PHE A 46 -6.68 18.47 12.27
C PHE A 46 -7.61 19.21 13.24
N GLU A 47 -8.00 18.57 14.34
CA GLU A 47 -8.76 19.26 15.39
C GLU A 47 -7.97 20.42 16.02
N SER A 48 -6.66 20.24 16.23
CA SER A 48 -5.78 21.31 16.74
C SER A 48 -5.64 22.46 15.74
N MET A 49 -5.49 22.16 14.45
CA MET A 49 -5.46 23.15 13.36
C MET A 49 -6.72 24.01 13.34
N LYS A 50 -7.90 23.39 13.51
CA LYS A 50 -9.19 24.11 13.62
C LYS A 50 -9.26 24.97 14.88
N ALA A 51 -8.81 24.47 16.02
CA ALA A 51 -8.79 25.22 17.28
C ALA A 51 -7.88 26.47 17.22
N GLU A 52 -6.81 26.41 16.42
CA GLU A 52 -5.93 27.56 16.13
C GLU A 52 -6.48 28.45 14.99
N ASN A 53 -7.72 28.24 14.54
CA ASN A 53 -8.38 28.97 13.46
C ASN A 53 -7.63 28.94 12.12
N VAL A 54 -6.82 27.90 11.89
CA VAL A 54 -6.14 27.70 10.60
C VAL A 54 -7.10 26.97 9.66
N HIS A 55 -7.50 27.63 8.58
CA HIS A 55 -8.49 27.08 7.67
C HIS A 55 -7.90 25.94 6.82
N PRO A 56 -8.49 24.72 6.85
CA PRO A 56 -8.04 23.63 6.01
C PRO A 56 -8.41 23.89 4.55
N TYR A 57 -7.65 23.28 3.65
CA TYR A 57 -7.88 23.34 2.21
C TYR A 57 -7.81 21.94 1.61
N SER A 58 -8.05 21.84 0.30
CA SER A 58 -8.08 20.58 -0.48
C SER A 58 -7.02 19.54 -0.04
N VAL A 59 -5.74 19.89 0.02
CA VAL A 59 -4.69 18.92 0.40
C VAL A 59 -4.76 18.47 1.86
N THR A 60 -5.30 19.30 2.75
CA THR A 60 -5.52 18.93 4.16
C THR A 60 -6.56 17.82 4.25
N PHE A 61 -7.68 17.97 3.54
CA PHE A 61 -8.72 16.94 3.48
C PHE A 61 -8.22 15.65 2.83
N LEU A 62 -7.40 15.74 1.78
CA LEU A 62 -6.76 14.56 1.22
C LEU A 62 -5.93 13.79 2.26
N GLY A 63 -5.17 14.49 3.11
CA GLY A 63 -4.42 13.88 4.22
C GLY A 63 -5.34 13.20 5.24
N ILE A 64 -6.47 13.81 5.57
CA ILE A 64 -7.47 13.25 6.49
C ILE A 64 -8.17 12.03 5.90
N LEU A 65 -8.63 12.09 4.66
CA LEU A 65 -9.24 10.96 3.98
C LEU A 65 -8.25 9.81 3.84
N THR A 66 -6.98 10.08 3.52
CA THR A 66 -5.91 9.06 3.49
C THR A 66 -5.73 8.40 4.85
N ALA A 67 -5.77 9.16 5.95
CA ALA A 67 -5.71 8.61 7.30
C ALA A 67 -6.90 7.70 7.59
N CYS A 68 -8.12 8.14 7.26
CA CYS A 68 -9.33 7.33 7.39
C CYS A 68 -9.25 6.04 6.56
N THR A 69 -8.78 6.13 5.31
CA THR A 69 -8.61 4.98 4.42
C THR A 69 -7.64 3.95 4.98
N HIS A 70 -6.52 4.40 5.55
CA HIS A 70 -5.52 3.49 6.12
C HIS A 70 -5.91 2.89 7.47
N ALA A 71 -6.88 3.48 8.18
CA ALA A 71 -7.37 2.98 9.46
C ALA A 71 -8.76 2.31 9.38
N GLY A 72 -9.38 2.28 8.20
CA GLY A 72 -10.72 1.70 8.02
C GLY A 72 -11.84 2.53 8.65
N LEU A 73 -11.63 3.84 8.88
CA LEU A 73 -12.60 4.75 9.50
C LEU A 73 -13.60 5.25 8.45
N VAL A 74 -14.51 4.37 8.01
CA VAL A 74 -15.40 4.64 6.86
C VAL A 74 -16.37 5.78 7.13
N GLU A 75 -16.95 5.83 8.33
CA GLU A 75 -17.97 6.83 8.65
C GLU A 75 -17.36 8.20 8.89
N GLU A 76 -16.19 8.27 9.55
CA GLU A 76 -15.40 9.49 9.68
C GLU A 76 -14.92 9.99 8.32
N GLY A 77 -14.46 9.09 7.45
CA GLY A 77 -14.07 9.44 6.07
C GLY A 77 -15.21 10.08 5.29
N LYS A 78 -16.41 9.52 5.37
CA LYS A 78 -17.62 10.11 4.77
C LYS A 78 -17.96 11.47 5.38
N TYR A 79 -17.89 11.58 6.70
CA TYR A 79 -18.15 12.82 7.40
C TYR A 79 -17.21 13.93 6.90
N TYR A 80 -15.90 13.67 6.88
CA TYR A 80 -14.93 14.66 6.41
C TYR A 80 -15.08 14.97 4.93
N PHE A 81 -15.34 13.97 4.08
CA PHE A 81 -15.59 14.19 2.64
C PHE A 81 -16.77 15.13 2.40
N ASN A 82 -17.88 14.96 3.14
CA ASN A 82 -19.04 15.84 3.04
C ASN A 82 -18.74 17.24 3.59
N SER A 83 -18.04 17.31 4.74
CA SER A 83 -17.69 18.58 5.39
C SER A 83 -16.87 19.50 4.49
N MET A 84 -16.08 18.93 3.56
CA MET A 84 -15.31 19.71 2.58
C MET A 84 -16.16 20.77 1.91
N ASN A 85 -17.32 20.39 1.37
CA ASN A 85 -18.21 21.30 0.64
C ASN A 85 -19.17 22.03 1.58
N SER A 86 -19.71 21.38 2.62
CA SER A 86 -20.73 22.00 3.48
C SER A 86 -20.17 23.04 4.44
N ASP A 87 -18.95 22.82 4.95
CA ASP A 87 -18.41 23.59 6.06
C ASP A 87 -17.22 24.47 5.63
N TYR A 88 -16.49 24.09 4.57
CA TYR A 88 -15.24 24.75 4.14
C TYR A 88 -15.26 25.25 2.68
N ASP A 89 -16.35 25.04 1.94
CA ASP A 89 -16.47 25.40 0.50
C ASP A 89 -15.31 24.83 -0.37
N VAL A 90 -14.76 23.69 0.04
CA VAL A 90 -13.73 22.96 -0.67
C VAL A 90 -14.39 21.91 -1.56
N LYS A 91 -14.28 22.05 -2.87
CA LYS A 91 -14.79 21.07 -3.83
C LYS A 91 -13.90 19.82 -3.85
N PRO A 92 -14.46 18.60 -3.68
CA PRO A 92 -13.69 17.36 -3.82
C PRO A 92 -13.19 17.17 -5.26
N ASN A 93 -11.90 16.85 -5.41
CA ASN A 93 -11.29 16.50 -6.69
C ASN A 93 -11.17 14.97 -6.89
N LEU A 94 -10.53 14.53 -7.97
CA LEU A 94 -10.31 13.10 -8.28
C LEU A 94 -9.58 12.34 -7.16
N GLU A 95 -8.60 12.95 -6.48
CA GLU A 95 -7.83 12.30 -5.42
C GLU A 95 -8.67 12.04 -4.16
N HIS A 96 -9.60 12.96 -3.83
CA HIS A 96 -10.54 12.75 -2.73
C HIS A 96 -11.49 11.59 -3.02
N HIS A 97 -12.01 11.50 -4.24
CA HIS A 97 -12.83 10.38 -4.67
C HIS A 97 -12.03 9.07 -4.67
N ALA A 98 -10.77 9.09 -5.08
CA ALA A 98 -9.89 7.92 -5.03
C ALA A 98 -9.72 7.39 -3.60
N CYS A 99 -9.60 8.28 -2.61
CA CYS A 99 -9.55 7.87 -1.19
C CYS A 99 -10.86 7.21 -0.74
N MET A 100 -12.01 7.76 -1.14
CA MET A 100 -13.32 7.18 -0.82
C MET A 100 -13.54 5.82 -1.48
N VAL A 101 -13.16 5.67 -2.75
CA VAL A 101 -13.21 4.39 -3.48
C VAL A 101 -12.27 3.36 -2.83
N ASP A 102 -11.04 3.74 -2.45
CA ASP A 102 -10.10 2.84 -1.75
C ASP A 102 -10.66 2.41 -0.38
N MET A 103 -11.28 3.34 0.35
CA MET A 103 -11.88 3.09 1.65
C MET A 103 -13.09 2.14 1.58
N PHE A 104 -14.02 2.37 0.65
CA PHE A 104 -15.10 1.42 0.38
C PHE A 104 -14.56 0.09 -0.13
N GLY A 105 -13.54 0.13 -0.97
CA GLY A 105 -12.84 -1.04 -1.49
C GLY A 105 -12.29 -1.94 -0.38
N ARG A 106 -11.48 -1.40 0.53
CA ARG A 106 -10.86 -2.14 1.65
C ARG A 106 -11.86 -2.63 2.70
N SER A 107 -12.99 -1.95 2.85
CA SER A 107 -14.06 -2.35 3.76
C SER A 107 -15.03 -3.37 3.15
N GLY A 108 -14.79 -3.81 1.91
CA GLY A 108 -15.64 -4.77 1.19
C GLY A 108 -16.93 -4.17 0.65
N GLN A 109 -17.14 -2.86 0.75
CA GLN A 109 -18.33 -2.14 0.27
C GLN A 109 -18.20 -1.80 -1.22
N LEU A 110 -17.93 -2.80 -2.04
CA LEU A 110 -17.56 -2.64 -3.45
C LEU A 110 -18.68 -1.99 -4.29
N GLU A 111 -19.94 -2.31 -3.99
CA GLU A 111 -21.10 -1.73 -4.66
C GLU A 111 -21.15 -0.21 -4.46
N ARG A 112 -20.85 0.25 -3.24
CA ARG A 112 -20.76 1.68 -2.93
C ARG A 112 -19.58 2.34 -3.65
N ALA A 113 -18.45 1.64 -3.75
CA ALA A 113 -17.29 2.10 -4.48
C ALA A 113 -17.62 2.32 -5.97
N VAL A 114 -18.23 1.33 -6.63
CA VAL A 114 -18.64 1.41 -8.03
C VAL A 114 -19.72 2.48 -8.24
N HIS A 115 -20.71 2.56 -7.35
CA HIS A 115 -21.74 3.59 -7.41
C HIS A 115 -21.15 5.00 -7.35
N LEU A 116 -20.20 5.25 -6.42
CA LEU A 116 -19.53 6.54 -6.31
C LEU A 116 -18.78 6.92 -7.59
N ILE A 117 -18.11 5.97 -8.24
CA ILE A 117 -17.41 6.22 -9.51
C ILE A 117 -18.42 6.61 -10.60
N GLN A 118 -19.54 5.90 -10.69
CA GLN A 118 -20.58 6.14 -11.69
C GLN A 118 -21.26 7.50 -11.49
N THR A 119 -21.63 7.84 -10.25
CA THR A 119 -22.24 9.14 -9.94
C THR A 119 -21.25 10.29 -10.15
N GLY A 120 -19.98 10.08 -9.78
CA GLY A 120 -18.91 11.04 -10.01
C GLY A 120 -18.53 11.20 -11.49
N GLN A 121 -18.82 10.20 -12.33
CA GLN A 121 -18.42 10.19 -13.75
C GLN A 121 -19.00 11.36 -14.55
N MET A 122 -20.20 11.84 -14.20
CA MET A 122 -20.77 13.04 -14.81
C MET A 122 -20.00 14.29 -14.39
N TRP A 123 -19.63 14.38 -13.11
CA TRP A 123 -18.86 15.49 -12.55
C TRP A 123 -17.45 15.58 -13.16
N PHE A 124 -16.75 14.44 -13.29
CA PHE A 124 -15.39 14.41 -13.86
C PHE A 124 -15.36 14.88 -15.32
N LYS A 125 -16.37 14.51 -16.13
CA LYS A 125 -16.44 14.94 -17.54
C LYS A 125 -16.61 16.45 -17.72
N GLU A 126 -17.23 17.12 -16.75
CA GLU A 126 -17.56 18.54 -16.83
C GLU A 126 -16.43 19.45 -16.30
N HIS A 127 -15.60 18.97 -15.37
CA HIS A 127 -14.69 19.82 -14.59
C HIS A 127 -13.21 19.48 -14.70
N GLU A 128 -12.82 18.28 -15.17
CA GLU A 128 -11.43 17.88 -15.34
C GLU A 128 -11.25 17.05 -16.62
N SER A 129 -10.24 17.33 -17.45
CA SER A 129 -9.85 16.45 -18.57
C SER A 129 -9.31 15.08 -18.11
N GLY A 130 -9.51 14.72 -16.84
CA GLY A 130 -8.95 13.56 -16.16
C GLY A 130 -9.82 12.32 -16.34
N SER A 131 -9.22 11.24 -16.83
CA SER A 131 -9.88 9.96 -16.93
C SER A 131 -10.14 9.37 -15.52
N CYS A 132 -11.37 8.88 -15.30
CA CYS A 132 -11.73 8.11 -14.11
C CYS A 132 -11.01 6.74 -14.00
N LEU A 133 -10.08 6.44 -14.92
CA LEU A 133 -9.22 5.27 -14.96
C LEU A 133 -8.60 4.93 -13.61
N CYS A 134 -8.09 5.92 -12.87
CA CYS A 134 -7.48 5.67 -11.56
C CYS A 134 -8.48 5.11 -10.53
N LEU A 135 -9.73 5.58 -10.54
CA LEU A 135 -10.78 5.11 -9.62
C LEU A 135 -11.17 3.66 -9.95
N TRP A 136 -11.33 3.35 -11.23
CA TRP A 136 -11.62 1.98 -11.66
C TRP A 136 -10.47 1.02 -11.34
N LYS A 137 -9.20 1.46 -11.46
CA LYS A 137 -8.03 0.67 -11.04
C LYS A 137 -8.05 0.36 -9.54
N VAL A 138 -8.41 1.34 -8.71
CA VAL A 138 -8.58 1.13 -7.26
C VAL A 138 -9.72 0.14 -6.98
N SER A 139 -10.86 0.30 -7.65
CA SER A 139 -12.02 -0.61 -7.56
C SER A 139 -11.65 -2.05 -7.96
N LEU A 140 -10.94 -2.23 -9.08
CA LEU A 140 -10.49 -3.55 -9.54
C LEU A 140 -9.55 -4.23 -8.52
N GLY A 141 -8.62 -3.47 -7.94
CA GLY A 141 -7.74 -3.96 -6.88
C GLY A 141 -8.50 -4.43 -5.65
N ALA A 142 -9.56 -3.70 -5.25
CA ALA A 142 -10.44 -4.09 -4.16
C ALA A 142 -11.28 -5.33 -4.50
N CYS A 143 -11.82 -5.42 -5.71
CA CYS A 143 -12.55 -6.60 -6.18
C CYS A 143 -11.67 -7.86 -6.17
N HIS A 144 -10.42 -7.74 -6.60
CA HIS A 144 -9.42 -8.81 -6.49
C HIS A 144 -9.18 -9.23 -5.03
N MET A 145 -8.99 -8.26 -4.13
CA MET A 145 -8.78 -8.52 -2.71
C MET A 145 -9.95 -9.29 -2.06
N HIS A 146 -11.18 -8.94 -2.42
CA HIS A 146 -12.39 -9.56 -1.91
C HIS A 146 -12.91 -10.73 -2.76
N LYS A 147 -12.16 -11.15 -3.80
CA LYS A 147 -12.53 -12.24 -4.72
C LYS A 147 -13.92 -12.05 -5.36
N ARG A 148 -14.30 -10.80 -5.65
CA ARG A 148 -15.59 -10.42 -6.25
C ARG A 148 -15.45 -10.29 -7.77
N LEU A 149 -15.76 -11.39 -8.46
CA LEU A 149 -15.57 -11.52 -9.90
C LEU A 149 -16.47 -10.57 -10.70
N ASP A 150 -17.74 -10.46 -10.34
CA ASP A 150 -18.76 -9.65 -11.02
C ASP A 150 -18.34 -8.17 -11.17
N LEU A 151 -18.05 -7.52 -10.05
CA LEU A 151 -17.63 -6.12 -10.00
C LEU A 151 -16.20 -5.94 -10.50
N GLY A 152 -15.36 -6.96 -10.35
CA GLY A 152 -14.00 -6.99 -10.87
C GLY A 152 -13.96 -6.96 -12.40
N VAL A 153 -14.73 -7.83 -13.06
CA VAL A 153 -14.88 -7.83 -14.52
C VAL A 153 -15.46 -6.50 -15.00
N HIS A 154 -16.51 -5.99 -14.34
CA HIS A 154 -17.06 -4.67 -14.69
C HIS A 154 -16.02 -3.55 -14.63
N SER A 155 -15.24 -3.49 -13.55
CA SER A 155 -14.19 -2.49 -13.37
C SER A 155 -13.08 -2.66 -14.43
N ALA A 156 -12.68 -3.90 -14.72
CA ALA A 156 -11.67 -4.20 -15.73
C ALA A 156 -12.13 -3.81 -17.14
N THR A 157 -13.38 -4.08 -17.52
CA THR A 157 -13.95 -3.65 -18.80
C THR A 157 -13.87 -2.13 -18.94
N LYS A 158 -14.29 -1.37 -17.92
CA LYS A 158 -14.20 0.09 -17.94
C LYS A 158 -12.77 0.59 -18.12
N ILE A 159 -11.79 -0.05 -17.49
CA ILE A 159 -10.38 0.28 -17.66
C ILE A 159 -9.93 0.00 -19.09
N LEU A 160 -10.19 -1.20 -19.61
CA LEU A 160 -9.74 -1.64 -20.93
C LEU A 160 -10.42 -0.88 -22.08
N ASP A 161 -11.63 -0.38 -21.87
CA ASP A 161 -12.30 0.54 -22.81
C ASP A 161 -11.54 1.88 -22.93
N MET A 162 -10.86 2.32 -21.86
CA MET A 162 -10.09 3.57 -21.81
C MET A 162 -8.61 3.37 -22.15
N ASP A 163 -8.02 2.25 -21.71
CA ASP A 163 -6.64 1.85 -21.94
C ASP A 163 -6.58 0.33 -22.23
N PRO A 164 -6.69 -0.06 -23.52
CA PRO A 164 -6.69 -1.47 -23.93
C PRO A 164 -5.39 -2.23 -23.66
N ASN A 165 -4.32 -1.54 -23.27
CA ASN A 165 -2.99 -2.09 -23.03
C ASN A 165 -2.58 -2.01 -21.56
N ASP A 166 -3.49 -1.67 -20.64
CA ASP A 166 -3.17 -1.60 -19.22
C ASP A 166 -2.74 -2.98 -18.68
N GLU A 167 -1.44 -3.14 -18.42
CA GLU A 167 -0.84 -4.41 -18.00
C GLU A 167 -1.39 -4.89 -16.66
N THR A 168 -1.57 -3.96 -15.72
CA THR A 168 -2.06 -4.25 -14.36
C THR A 168 -3.46 -4.85 -14.40
N THR A 169 -4.35 -4.31 -15.26
CA THR A 169 -5.71 -4.80 -15.40
C THR A 169 -5.77 -6.20 -15.97
N HIS A 170 -4.97 -6.51 -17.00
CA HIS A 170 -4.92 -7.87 -17.54
C HIS A 170 -4.45 -8.88 -16.49
N VAL A 171 -3.42 -8.53 -15.69
CA VAL A 171 -2.93 -9.40 -14.61
C VAL A 171 -4.00 -9.62 -13.55
N LEU A 172 -4.63 -8.55 -13.04
CA LEU A 172 -5.66 -8.67 -12.00
C LEU A 172 -6.92 -9.40 -12.49
N LEU A 173 -7.31 -9.20 -13.75
CA LEU A 173 -8.44 -9.89 -14.36
C LEU A 173 -8.15 -11.39 -14.55
N SER A 174 -6.95 -11.75 -15.02
CA SER A 174 -6.52 -13.15 -15.12
C SER A 174 -6.51 -13.84 -13.76
N ASN A 175 -5.99 -13.16 -12.72
CA ASN A 175 -6.03 -13.64 -11.35
C ASN A 175 -7.47 -13.85 -10.84
N LEU A 176 -8.38 -12.92 -11.13
CA LEU A 176 -9.79 -13.04 -10.76
C LEU A 176 -10.47 -14.24 -11.42
N TYR A 177 -10.23 -14.47 -12.71
CA TYR A 177 -10.74 -15.65 -13.42
C TYR A 177 -10.15 -16.95 -12.90
N SER A 178 -8.94 -16.93 -12.35
CA SER A 178 -8.30 -18.13 -11.79
C SER A 178 -9.09 -18.72 -10.59
N PHE A 179 -10.02 -17.95 -9.99
CA PHE A 179 -10.96 -18.45 -8.97
C PHE A 179 -12.14 -19.26 -9.56
N GLY A 180 -11.85 -20.21 -10.44
CA GLY A 180 -12.83 -21.18 -10.95
C GLY A 180 -13.19 -21.08 -12.45
N LEU A 181 -12.66 -20.09 -13.17
CA LEU A 181 -12.85 -19.89 -14.62
C LEU A 181 -11.49 -19.92 -15.35
N TRP A 182 -10.81 -21.06 -15.26
CA TRP A 182 -9.41 -21.17 -15.69
C TRP A 182 -9.19 -20.94 -17.19
N GLU A 183 -10.16 -21.33 -18.04
CA GLU A 183 -10.11 -21.08 -19.48
C GLU A 183 -10.08 -19.58 -19.81
N ASP A 184 -10.86 -18.77 -19.08
CA ASP A 184 -10.87 -17.32 -19.23
C ASP A 184 -9.53 -16.73 -18.79
N ALA A 185 -8.94 -17.23 -17.70
CA ALA A 185 -7.63 -16.80 -17.22
C ALA A 185 -6.53 -17.06 -18.27
N ILE A 186 -6.53 -18.25 -18.90
CA ILE A 186 -5.61 -18.60 -19.99
C ILE A 186 -5.80 -17.69 -21.20
N ARG A 187 -7.05 -17.39 -21.57
CA ARG A 187 -7.34 -16.49 -22.69
C ARG A 187 -6.74 -15.09 -22.46
N ILE A 188 -6.86 -14.56 -21.24
CA ILE A 188 -6.25 -13.27 -20.89
C ILE A 188 -4.71 -13.35 -20.95
N MET A 189 -4.09 -14.38 -20.39
CA MET A 189 -2.63 -14.56 -20.43
C MET A 189 -2.10 -14.68 -21.87
N LYS A 190 -2.81 -15.41 -22.74
CA LYS A 190 -2.48 -15.51 -24.16
C LYS A 190 -2.54 -14.14 -24.83
N SER A 191 -3.61 -13.38 -24.60
CA SER A 191 -3.76 -12.02 -25.12
C SER A 191 -2.64 -11.09 -24.64
N MET A 192 -2.21 -11.20 -23.38
CA MET A 192 -1.06 -10.43 -22.86
C MET A 192 0.22 -10.76 -23.63
N LYS A 193 0.50 -12.05 -23.87
CA LYS A 193 1.67 -12.51 -24.62
C LYS A 193 1.65 -12.01 -26.07
N ASP A 194 0.49 -12.09 -26.72
CA ASP A 194 0.31 -11.65 -28.11
C ASP A 194 0.50 -10.14 -28.25
N LYS A 195 0.10 -9.35 -27.24
CA LYS A 195 0.31 -7.89 -27.17
C LYS A 195 1.70 -7.49 -26.65
N GLY A 196 2.54 -8.44 -26.23
CA GLY A 196 3.87 -8.15 -25.65
C GLY A 196 3.84 -7.51 -24.27
N LEU A 197 2.70 -7.56 -23.56
CA LEU A 197 2.53 -6.98 -22.22
C LEU A 197 3.28 -7.83 -21.19
N LYS A 198 3.95 -7.18 -20.23
CA LYS A 198 4.72 -7.88 -19.19
C LYS A 198 4.15 -7.60 -17.80
N LYS A 199 4.25 -8.59 -16.91
CA LYS A 199 3.92 -8.42 -15.50
C LYS A 199 5.02 -7.60 -14.83
N GLU A 200 4.66 -6.50 -14.18
CA GLU A 200 5.60 -5.74 -13.35
C GLU A 200 6.17 -6.62 -12.23
N ALA A 201 7.50 -6.69 -12.14
CA ALA A 201 8.17 -7.47 -11.12
C ALA A 201 8.10 -6.75 -9.76
N GLY A 202 7.89 -7.51 -8.68
CA GLY A 202 7.99 -6.99 -7.32
C GLY A 202 9.45 -6.80 -6.92
N ILE A 203 9.87 -5.55 -6.77
CA ILE A 203 11.24 -5.15 -6.46
C ILE A 203 11.26 -4.45 -5.11
N SER A 204 12.24 -4.82 -4.28
CA SER A 204 12.50 -4.18 -3.00
C SER A 204 13.95 -3.75 -2.92
N TRP A 205 14.22 -2.62 -2.29
CA TRP A 205 15.58 -2.12 -2.15
C TRP A 205 15.82 -1.48 -0.80
N ILE A 206 17.08 -1.48 -0.41
CA ILE A 206 17.61 -0.90 0.82
C ILE A 206 18.83 -0.07 0.48
N GLU A 207 19.04 1.00 1.24
CA GLU A 207 20.24 1.82 1.15
C GLU A 207 21.11 1.55 2.37
N VAL A 208 22.31 1.01 2.13
CA VAL A 208 23.31 0.69 3.17
C VAL A 208 24.62 1.30 2.72
N GLU A 209 25.34 1.98 3.62
CA GLU A 209 26.65 2.59 3.30
C GLU A 209 26.65 3.55 2.09
N ARG A 210 25.49 4.19 1.81
CA ARG A 210 25.22 5.05 0.62
C ARG A 210 25.18 4.32 -0.71
N GLU A 211 25.09 2.98 -0.69
CA GLU A 211 24.85 2.16 -1.87
C GLU A 211 23.42 1.60 -1.86
N ARG A 212 22.79 1.59 -3.03
CA ARG A 212 21.44 1.05 -3.23
C ARG A 212 21.53 -0.42 -3.65
N HIS A 213 21.02 -1.30 -2.80
CA HIS A 213 20.91 -2.73 -3.08
C HIS A 213 19.48 -3.07 -3.48
N VAL A 214 19.32 -3.64 -4.67
CA VAL A 214 18.02 -3.98 -5.26
C VAL A 214 17.84 -5.48 -5.28
N PHE A 215 16.67 -5.95 -4.86
CA PHE A 215 16.30 -7.35 -4.77
C PHE A 215 15.05 -7.61 -5.60
N VAL A 216 15.09 -8.72 -6.34
CA VAL A 216 13.96 -9.27 -7.08
C VAL A 216 13.66 -10.65 -6.52
N ALA A 217 12.40 -11.08 -6.56
CA ALA A 217 12.08 -12.45 -6.17
C ALA A 217 12.84 -13.45 -7.05
N GLY A 218 13.58 -14.36 -6.41
CA GLY A 218 14.44 -15.33 -7.11
C GLY A 218 15.78 -14.76 -7.63
N ASP A 219 16.23 -13.60 -7.16
CA ASP A 219 17.47 -12.97 -7.61
C ASP A 219 18.70 -13.89 -7.41
N VAL A 220 19.40 -14.15 -8.51
CA VAL A 220 20.62 -14.96 -8.59
C VAL A 220 21.89 -14.12 -8.70
N CYS A 221 21.77 -12.80 -8.90
CA CYS A 221 22.88 -11.93 -9.29
C CYS A 221 23.50 -11.16 -8.11
N HIS A 222 22.85 -11.13 -6.94
CA HIS A 222 23.37 -10.36 -5.80
C HIS A 222 24.68 -10.99 -5.24
N PRO A 223 25.77 -10.20 -5.07
CA PRO A 223 27.06 -10.73 -4.62
C PRO A 223 27.01 -11.49 -3.28
N SER A 224 26.21 -11.00 -2.33
CA SER A 224 26.03 -11.63 -1.00
C SER A 224 24.90 -12.65 -0.93
N ARG A 225 24.52 -13.29 -2.04
CA ARG A 225 23.39 -14.23 -2.09
C ARG A 225 23.48 -15.32 -1.03
N GLY A 226 24.61 -16.00 -0.90
CA GLY A 226 24.79 -17.08 0.07
C GLY A 226 24.42 -16.64 1.50
N GLU A 227 25.03 -15.54 1.96
CA GLU A 227 24.77 -14.97 3.29
C GLU A 227 23.29 -14.60 3.49
N ILE A 228 22.63 -14.03 2.46
CA ILE A 228 21.23 -13.61 2.55
C ILE A 228 20.31 -14.82 2.71
N TYR A 229 20.52 -15.88 1.93
CA TYR A 229 19.69 -17.07 1.98
C TYR A 229 19.91 -17.87 3.28
N GLU A 230 21.15 -17.95 3.77
CA GLU A 230 21.44 -18.52 5.10
C GLU A 230 20.75 -17.74 6.21
N LYS A 231 20.82 -16.40 6.17
CA LYS A 231 20.12 -15.57 7.17
C LYS A 231 18.60 -15.72 7.07
N LEU A 232 18.06 -15.84 5.87
CA LEU A 232 16.63 -16.04 5.66
C LEU A 232 16.16 -17.37 6.30
N GLU A 233 16.91 -18.45 6.11
CA GLU A 233 16.63 -19.75 6.73
C GLU A 233 16.72 -19.70 8.26
N GLU A 234 17.74 -19.03 8.81
CA GLU A 234 17.87 -18.78 10.25
C GLU A 234 16.61 -18.06 10.80
N LEU A 235 16.19 -16.98 10.13
CA LEU A 235 15.06 -16.16 10.54
C LEU A 235 13.72 -16.90 10.43
N GLU A 236 13.52 -17.68 9.36
CA GLU A 236 12.32 -18.50 9.21
C GLU A 236 12.20 -19.55 10.31
N ASN A 237 13.32 -20.21 10.64
CA ASN A 237 13.34 -21.16 11.74
C ASN A 237 12.95 -20.48 13.06
N LYS A 238 13.53 -19.31 13.38
CA LYS A 238 13.13 -18.56 14.58
C LYS A 238 11.65 -18.16 14.57
N CYS A 239 11.15 -17.67 13.44
CA CYS A 239 9.75 -17.29 13.28
C CYS A 239 8.79 -18.48 13.43
N ARG A 240 9.14 -19.67 12.92
CA ARG A 240 8.32 -20.89 13.07
C ARG A 240 8.16 -21.30 14.54
N HIS A 241 9.20 -21.12 15.37
CA HIS A 241 9.12 -21.43 16.81
C HIS A 241 8.13 -20.55 17.57
N ILE A 242 7.86 -19.34 17.08
CA ILE A 242 6.87 -18.41 17.65
C ILE A 242 5.52 -18.44 16.91
N GLY A 243 5.31 -19.45 16.04
CA GLY A 243 4.03 -19.70 15.40
C GLY A 243 3.84 -19.08 14.01
N TYR A 244 4.92 -18.69 13.32
CA TYR A 244 4.81 -18.28 11.92
C TYR A 244 4.40 -19.45 11.01
N VAL A 245 3.31 -19.25 10.26
CA VAL A 245 2.86 -20.15 9.20
C VAL A 245 2.78 -19.34 7.90
N PRO A 246 3.48 -19.74 6.82
CA PRO A 246 3.37 -19.07 5.53
C PRO A 246 1.94 -19.07 5.00
N MET A 247 1.47 -17.93 4.52
CA MET A 247 0.10 -17.81 3.98
C MET A 247 0.05 -18.18 2.48
N THR A 248 0.06 -19.48 2.18
CA THR A 248 0.07 -20.02 0.79
C THR A 248 -1.21 -19.71 0.00
N GLU A 249 -2.31 -19.39 0.70
CA GLU A 249 -3.61 -19.03 0.10
C GLU A 249 -3.57 -17.80 -0.83
N TYR A 250 -2.51 -17.00 -0.78
CA TYR A 250 -2.29 -15.83 -1.65
C TYR A 250 -1.41 -16.11 -2.86
N VAL A 251 -0.88 -17.33 -3.01
CA VAL A 251 -0.11 -17.74 -4.19
C VAL A 251 -1.08 -18.31 -5.23
N ILE A 252 -1.30 -17.52 -6.29
CA ILE A 252 -2.25 -17.82 -7.37
C ILE A 252 -1.65 -18.81 -8.40
N HIS A 253 -0.36 -19.15 -8.25
CA HIS A 253 0.28 -20.15 -9.10
C HIS A 253 -0.26 -21.55 -8.76
N ASP A 254 -0.68 -22.28 -9.80
CA ASP A 254 -1.07 -23.69 -9.72
C ASP A 254 0.19 -24.56 -9.59
N VAL A 255 0.81 -24.47 -8.42
CA VAL A 255 2.01 -25.18 -8.00
C VAL A 255 1.73 -25.90 -6.69
N ASP A 256 2.51 -26.92 -6.35
CA ASP A 256 2.33 -27.63 -5.10
C ASP A 256 2.55 -26.71 -3.88
N GLU A 257 2.03 -27.09 -2.71
CA GLU A 257 2.09 -26.23 -1.51
C GLU A 257 3.52 -25.92 -1.07
N LEU A 258 4.49 -26.82 -1.31
CA LEU A 258 5.90 -26.58 -0.99
C LEU A 258 6.51 -25.51 -1.92
N GLN A 259 6.16 -25.54 -3.21
CA GLN A 259 6.54 -24.52 -4.17
C GLN A 259 5.88 -23.17 -3.88
N LYS A 260 4.64 -23.15 -3.36
CA LYS A 260 4.01 -21.91 -2.89
C LYS A 260 4.76 -21.30 -1.71
N GLU A 261 5.18 -22.12 -0.75
CA GLU A 261 6.01 -21.68 0.37
C GLU A 261 7.36 -21.12 -0.11
N ASP A 262 8.02 -21.78 -1.06
CA ASP A 262 9.31 -21.31 -1.60
C ASP A 262 9.19 -19.97 -2.36
N ILE A 263 8.10 -19.76 -3.09
CA ILE A 263 7.80 -18.48 -3.75
C ILE A 263 7.65 -17.37 -2.71
N ILE A 264 6.90 -17.64 -1.63
CA ILE A 264 6.67 -16.69 -0.54
C ILE A 264 7.96 -16.38 0.23
N ARG A 265 8.77 -17.40 0.48
CA ARG A 265 10.07 -17.29 1.15
C ARG A 265 11.00 -16.35 0.38
N CYS A 266 11.04 -16.47 -0.93
CA CYS A 266 11.94 -15.69 -1.78
C CYS A 266 11.39 -14.33 -2.20
N HIS A 267 10.35 -13.80 -1.55
CA HIS A 267 9.89 -12.44 -1.82
C HIS A 267 11.00 -11.41 -1.58
N SER A 268 11.10 -10.45 -2.49
CA SER A 268 12.13 -9.40 -2.47
C SER A 268 12.17 -8.61 -1.15
N ASP A 269 11.04 -8.48 -0.46
CA ASP A 269 10.97 -7.80 0.84
C ASP A 269 11.77 -8.55 1.92
N LYS A 270 11.66 -9.88 1.96
CA LYS A 270 12.36 -10.73 2.94
C LYS A 270 13.86 -10.74 2.67
N LEU A 271 14.25 -10.78 1.40
CA LEU A 271 15.65 -10.65 0.97
C LEU A 271 16.24 -9.30 1.41
N ALA A 272 15.53 -8.20 1.16
CA ALA A 272 15.98 -6.86 1.55
C ALA A 272 16.14 -6.69 3.06
N VAL A 273 15.17 -7.17 3.86
CA VAL A 273 15.27 -7.14 5.33
C VAL A 273 16.42 -8.01 5.83
N SER A 274 16.59 -9.22 5.28
CA SER A 274 17.66 -10.13 5.67
C SER A 274 19.04 -9.52 5.39
N PHE A 275 19.22 -8.91 4.21
CA PHE A 275 20.42 -8.16 3.90
C PHE A 275 20.66 -6.97 4.86
N GLY A 276 19.58 -6.24 5.19
CA GLY A 276 19.61 -5.15 6.16
C GLY A 276 20.04 -5.60 7.56
N LEU A 277 19.67 -6.80 8.00
CA LEU A 277 20.10 -7.38 9.27
C LEU A 277 21.58 -7.79 9.26
N ILE A 278 22.08 -8.31 8.14
CA ILE A 278 23.48 -8.72 7.99
C ILE A 278 24.41 -7.50 8.05
N ARG A 279 24.12 -6.48 7.23
CA ARG A 279 25.01 -5.33 7.04
C ARG A 279 24.71 -4.17 7.99
N GLY A 280 23.46 -4.02 8.43
CA GLY A 280 23.02 -2.94 9.31
C GLY A 280 23.29 -3.17 10.80
N LYS A 281 24.45 -3.72 11.19
CA LYS A 281 24.77 -3.96 12.62
C LYS A 281 24.86 -2.67 13.45
N ALA A 282 25.14 -1.53 12.83
CA ALA A 282 25.29 -0.24 13.52
C ALA A 282 23.99 0.58 13.66
N THR A 283 22.98 0.34 12.82
CA THR A 283 21.74 1.12 12.81
C THR A 283 20.63 0.42 13.57
N ARG A 284 19.86 1.11 14.41
CA ARG A 284 18.73 0.48 15.13
C ARG A 284 17.53 0.19 14.20
N VAL A 285 17.44 0.91 13.08
CA VAL A 285 16.30 0.87 12.15
C VAL A 285 16.74 0.34 10.79
N ILE A 286 15.94 -0.57 10.21
CA ILE A 286 16.11 -1.10 8.85
C ILE A 286 15.05 -0.44 7.97
N SER A 287 15.46 0.24 6.90
CA SER A 287 14.54 0.94 5.98
C SER A 287 14.50 0.22 4.63
N VAL A 288 13.33 -0.27 4.23
CA VAL A 288 13.12 -0.97 2.96
C VAL A 288 12.08 -0.22 2.15
N ILE A 289 12.28 -0.13 0.83
CA ILE A 289 11.30 0.43 -0.09
C ILE A 289 10.90 -0.64 -1.10
N LYS A 290 9.59 -0.75 -1.37
CA LYS A 290 8.97 -1.69 -2.31
C LYS A 290 8.18 -0.92 -3.37
N ASN A 291 8.28 -1.32 -4.64
CA ASN A 291 7.50 -0.71 -5.73
C ASN A 291 6.02 -1.09 -5.70
N LEU A 292 5.69 -2.29 -5.21
CA LEU A 292 4.33 -2.81 -5.07
C LEU A 292 3.83 -2.70 -3.62
N ARG A 293 2.55 -3.01 -3.41
CA ARG A 293 1.99 -3.16 -2.05
C ARG A 293 2.58 -4.40 -1.37
N VAL A 294 2.89 -4.30 -0.08
CA VAL A 294 3.38 -5.46 0.69
C VAL A 294 2.27 -6.51 0.81
N CYS A 295 2.61 -7.79 0.63
CA CYS A 295 1.64 -8.87 0.82
C CYS A 295 1.42 -9.17 2.31
N ARG A 296 0.30 -9.82 2.64
CA ARG A 296 -0.05 -10.18 4.03
C ARG A 296 1.01 -11.04 4.71
N ASP A 297 1.58 -11.98 3.96
CA ASP A 297 2.65 -12.84 4.48
C ASP A 297 3.92 -12.05 4.85
N CYS A 298 4.48 -11.28 3.91
CA CYS A 298 5.67 -10.45 4.19
C CYS A 298 5.43 -9.48 5.35
N HIS A 299 4.24 -8.88 5.42
CA HIS A 299 3.86 -8.01 6.51
C HIS A 299 3.83 -8.74 7.85
N ASN A 300 3.23 -9.92 7.91
CA ASN A 300 3.20 -10.74 9.13
C ASN A 300 4.59 -11.22 9.53
N TRP A 301 5.39 -11.67 8.57
CA TRP A 301 6.78 -12.07 8.77
C TRP A 301 7.60 -10.91 9.35
N MET A 302 7.52 -9.70 8.79
CA MET A 302 8.25 -8.52 9.32
C MET A 302 7.86 -8.15 10.75
N LYS A 303 6.58 -8.30 11.14
CA LYS A 303 6.17 -8.15 12.54
C LYS A 303 6.95 -9.11 13.44
N LEU A 304 6.97 -10.38 13.10
CA LEU A 304 7.66 -11.41 13.89
C LEU A 304 9.17 -11.17 13.95
N ILE A 305 9.79 -10.76 12.83
CA ILE A 305 11.22 -10.41 12.80
C ILE A 305 11.52 -9.22 13.71
N SER A 306 10.66 -8.20 13.74
CA SER A 306 10.85 -7.06 14.64
C SER A 306 10.87 -7.44 16.12
N LEU A 307 10.16 -8.52 16.47
CA LEU A 307 10.13 -9.09 17.82
C LEU A 307 11.37 -9.97 18.10
N VAL A 308 11.73 -10.84 17.16
CA VAL A 308 12.80 -11.83 17.32
C VAL A 308 14.19 -11.18 17.36
N GLU A 309 14.42 -10.19 16.50
CA GLU A 309 15.74 -9.56 16.36
C GLU A 309 15.86 -8.28 17.20
N ASP A 310 14.79 -7.84 17.89
CA ASP A 310 14.71 -6.55 18.62
C ASP A 310 15.15 -5.36 17.76
N ARG A 311 14.60 -5.30 16.53
CA ARG A 311 14.92 -4.28 15.53
C ARG A 311 13.66 -3.63 14.99
N GLU A 312 13.73 -2.31 14.81
CA GLU A 312 12.66 -1.57 14.13
C GLU A 312 12.84 -1.70 12.61
N ILE A 313 11.79 -2.11 11.90
CA ILE A 313 11.78 -2.21 10.44
C ILE A 313 10.78 -1.21 9.91
N VAL A 314 11.20 -0.36 8.98
CA VAL A 314 10.34 0.59 8.27
C VAL A 314 10.28 0.15 6.82
N LEU A 315 9.11 -0.31 6.39
CA LEU A 315 8.84 -0.64 4.98
C LEU A 315 7.98 0.44 4.35
N ARG A 316 8.47 1.09 3.30
CA ARG A 316 7.64 1.93 2.43
C ARG A 316 7.16 1.10 1.25
N ASP A 317 5.86 0.89 1.13
CA ASP A 317 5.25 0.31 -0.06
C ASP A 317 4.74 1.41 -1.01
N SER A 318 4.02 1.01 -2.06
CA SER A 318 3.47 1.95 -3.05
C SER A 318 2.45 2.94 -2.51
N ARG A 319 1.90 2.73 -1.31
CA ARG A 319 0.81 3.52 -0.73
C ARG A 319 1.18 4.18 0.60
N ARG A 320 1.95 3.51 1.46
CA ARG A 320 2.21 3.95 2.84
C ARG A 320 3.50 3.38 3.43
N PHE A 321 3.81 3.84 4.62
CA PHE A 321 4.84 3.28 5.49
C PHE A 321 4.22 2.30 6.48
N HIS A 322 4.94 1.21 6.72
CA HIS A 322 4.67 0.23 7.75
C HIS A 322 5.87 0.24 8.69
N CYS A 323 5.65 0.66 9.93
CA CYS A 323 6.68 0.62 10.97
C CYS A 323 6.41 -0.59 11.85
N PHE A 324 7.30 -1.58 11.76
CA PHE A 324 7.27 -2.81 12.53
C PHE A 324 8.18 -2.68 13.75
N LYS A 325 7.60 -2.89 14.93
CA LYS A 325 8.31 -2.86 16.19
C LYS A 325 7.59 -3.72 17.22
N ASP A 326 8.34 -4.52 17.98
CA ASP A 326 7.84 -5.34 19.08
C ASP A 326 6.65 -6.24 18.67
N GLY A 327 6.70 -6.79 17.44
CA GLY A 327 5.62 -7.65 16.92
C GLY A 327 4.39 -6.92 16.40
N LYS A 328 4.38 -5.59 16.39
CA LYS A 328 3.26 -4.75 15.96
C LYS A 328 3.63 -3.93 14.72
N CYS A 329 2.62 -3.58 13.93
CA CYS A 329 2.78 -2.65 12.81
C CYS A 329 1.97 -1.37 13.07
N SER A 330 2.51 -0.21 12.65
CA SER A 330 1.82 1.08 12.74
C SER A 330 0.49 1.14 12.00
N CYS A 331 0.22 0.22 11.07
CA CYS A 331 -1.05 0.17 10.35
C CYS A 331 -2.17 -0.61 11.06
N GLY A 332 -1.91 -1.19 12.24
CA GLY A 332 -2.92 -1.94 13.00
C GLY A 332 -3.44 -3.19 12.27
N ASP A 333 -2.61 -3.79 11.39
CA ASP A 333 -2.96 -4.94 10.55
C ASP A 333 -4.10 -4.69 9.54
N TYR A 334 -4.51 -3.43 9.35
CA TYR A 334 -5.46 -3.03 8.32
C TYR A 334 -4.73 -2.86 6.99
N LEU A 335 -4.44 -3.98 6.33
CA LEU A 335 -3.67 -4.02 5.09
C LEU A 335 -4.44 -3.54 3.89
#